data_AF-A0AAV1A6A6-F1
#
_entry.id   AF-A0AAV1A6A6-F1
#
_cell.length_a   1.000
_cell.length_b   1.000
_cell.length_c   1.000
_cell.angle_alpha   90.00
_cell.angle_beta   90.00
_cell.angle_gamma   90.00
#
_symmetry.space_group_name_H-M   'P 1'
#
loop_
_entity.id
_entity.type
_entity.pdbx_description
1 polymer ?
#
loop_
_entity_poly.entity_id
_entity_poly.type
_entity_poly.pdbx_seq_one_letter_code
_entity_poly.pdbx_strand_id
1 'polypeptide(L)'
;MEEWCIGGDFNTMLYKEKRLVKGNSGTNRDIIEFMHFVEDMKLIDLPCVRGRFTWFSGNRTVMHKLDRFLLSYKLVDDWKVSVQRVWRRELADHCPVWLEIGGKDWGPKPFRFNNCWLSHGAFGIFIERE
;
A
#
# COMPACT_ATOMS: atom_id res chain seq x y z
N MET A 1 13.02 20.03 -6.62
CA MET A 1 11.90 19.43 -5.87
C MET A 1 12.48 18.40 -4.93
N GLU A 2 11.92 18.24 -3.75
CA GLU A 2 12.38 17.27 -2.76
C GLU A 2 11.83 15.86 -3.05
N GLU A 3 12.45 14.86 -2.44
CA GLU A 3 12.03 13.46 -2.51
C GLU A 3 10.93 13.19 -1.48
N TRP A 4 9.69 13.00 -1.95
CA TRP A 4 8.55 12.75 -1.08
C TRP A 4 7.88 11.42 -1.43
N CYS A 5 7.53 10.67 -0.38
CA CYS A 5 6.71 9.47 -0.45
C CYS A 5 5.61 9.59 0.59
N ILE A 6 4.36 9.69 0.15
CA ILE A 6 3.19 9.69 1.04
C ILE A 6 2.49 8.34 0.84
N GLY A 7 2.39 7.55 1.90
CA GLY A 7 1.82 6.21 1.82
C GLY A 7 0.86 5.93 2.97
N GLY A 8 -0.24 5.25 2.67
CA GLY A 8 -1.21 4.83 3.67
C GLY A 8 -2.61 4.61 3.10
N ASP A 9 -3.57 4.47 4.01
CA ASP A 9 -5.00 4.44 3.71
C ASP A 9 -5.55 5.87 3.64
N PHE A 10 -5.99 6.28 2.45
CA PHE A 10 -6.58 7.59 2.23
C PHE A 10 -8.10 7.59 2.40
N ASN A 11 -8.72 6.43 2.64
CA ASN A 11 -10.17 6.23 2.69
C ASN A 11 -10.96 6.82 1.50
N THR A 12 -10.25 7.10 0.39
CA THR A 12 -10.80 7.80 -0.77
C THR A 12 -10.22 7.20 -2.05
N MET A 13 -11.07 7.08 -3.08
CA MET A 13 -10.63 6.66 -4.41
C MET A 13 -10.05 7.84 -5.18
N LEU A 14 -8.95 7.63 -5.89
CA LEU A 14 -8.40 8.65 -6.81
C LEU A 14 -9.09 8.64 -8.17
N TYR A 15 -9.52 7.47 -8.65
CA TYR A 15 -10.20 7.31 -9.92
C TYR A 15 -11.51 6.56 -9.72
N LYS A 16 -12.52 6.86 -10.54
CA LYS A 16 -13.74 6.05 -10.58
C LYS A 16 -13.40 4.67 -11.15
N GLU A 17 -13.17 3.70 -10.28
CA GLU A 17 -12.92 2.32 -10.68
C GLU A 17 -14.22 1.64 -11.13
N LYS A 18 -14.13 0.75 -12.13
CA LYS A 18 -15.27 -0.12 -12.51
C LYS A 18 -15.59 -1.04 -11.33
N ARG A 19 -16.73 -0.78 -10.69
CA ARG A 19 -17.30 -1.62 -9.64
C ARG A 19 -17.68 -2.99 -10.18
N LEU A 20 -17.46 -4.01 -9.36
CA LEU A 20 -18.08 -5.32 -9.55
C LEU A 20 -19.52 -5.38 -9.00
N VAL A 21 -19.90 -4.49 -8.07
CA VAL A 21 -21.28 -4.36 -7.55
C VAL A 21 -21.65 -2.89 -7.28
N LYS A 22 -22.90 -2.49 -7.59
CA LYS A 22 -23.48 -1.17 -7.29
C LYS A 22 -23.54 -0.94 -5.77
N GLY A 23 -22.70 -0.05 -5.26
CA GLY A 23 -22.83 0.56 -3.92
C GLY A 23 -22.67 2.08 -4.02
N ASN A 24 -22.90 2.84 -2.94
CA ASN A 24 -22.69 4.29 -2.95
C ASN A 24 -21.17 4.57 -2.92
N SER A 25 -20.61 5.33 -3.86
CA SER A 25 -19.19 5.72 -3.77
C SER A 25 -19.02 6.72 -2.62
N GLY A 26 -17.78 6.95 -2.16
CA GLY A 26 -17.46 8.25 -1.57
C GLY A 26 -18.10 9.36 -2.39
N THR A 27 -18.47 10.45 -1.74
CA THR A 27 -19.20 11.51 -2.45
C THR A 27 -18.34 11.94 -3.65
N ASN A 28 -18.95 12.30 -4.79
CA ASN A 28 -18.16 12.79 -5.94
C ASN A 28 -17.17 13.89 -5.51
N ARG A 29 -17.51 14.63 -4.46
CA ARG A 29 -16.68 15.64 -3.83
C ARG A 29 -15.37 15.09 -3.26
N ASP A 30 -15.40 14.04 -2.43
CA ASP A 30 -14.18 13.48 -1.81
C ASP A 30 -13.15 13.04 -2.87
N ILE A 31 -13.65 12.40 -3.94
CA ILE A 31 -12.82 11.98 -5.08
C ILE A 31 -12.20 13.20 -5.77
N ILE A 32 -12.98 14.25 -6.03
CA ILE A 32 -12.51 15.47 -6.70
C ILE A 32 -11.47 16.20 -5.84
N GLU A 33 -11.74 16.36 -4.54
CA GLU A 33 -10.82 17.02 -3.61
C GLU A 33 -9.50 16.24 -3.50
N PHE A 34 -9.57 14.91 -3.46
CA PHE A 34 -8.36 14.08 -3.44
C PHE A 34 -7.59 14.14 -4.77
N MET A 35 -8.28 14.16 -5.91
CA MET A 35 -7.66 14.36 -7.22
C MET A 35 -6.91 15.70 -7.30
N HIS A 36 -7.54 16.80 -6.86
CA HIS A 36 -6.90 18.11 -6.82
C HIS A 36 -5.68 18.12 -5.88
N PHE A 37 -5.77 17.51 -4.70
CA PHE A 37 -4.63 17.38 -3.80
C PHE A 37 -3.43 16.68 -4.47
N VAL A 38 -3.67 15.56 -5.18
CA VAL A 38 -2.61 14.83 -5.90
C VAL A 38 -2.00 15.69 -7.01
N GLU A 39 -2.84 16.42 -7.75
CA GLU A 39 -2.43 17.29 -8.85
C GLU A 39 -1.64 18.53 -8.37
N ASP A 40 -2.17 19.26 -7.38
CA ASP A 40 -1.56 20.46 -6.81
C ASP A 40 -0.20 20.15 -6.19
N MET A 41 -0.08 19.00 -5.53
CA MET A 41 1.16 18.51 -4.94
C MET A 41 2.11 17.86 -5.98
N LYS A 42 1.68 17.74 -7.24
CA LYS A 42 2.42 17.12 -8.36
C LYS A 42 2.91 15.70 -8.02
N LEU A 43 2.03 14.94 -7.37
CA LEU A 43 2.30 13.58 -6.95
C LEU A 43 1.93 12.57 -8.04
N ILE A 44 2.68 11.47 -8.08
CA ILE A 44 2.52 10.39 -9.04
C ILE A 44 1.90 9.19 -8.31
N ASP A 45 0.70 8.77 -8.73
CA ASP A 45 0.12 7.47 -8.38
C ASP A 45 0.63 6.43 -9.38
N LEU A 46 1.66 5.67 -8.98
CA LEU A 46 2.21 4.61 -9.82
C LEU A 46 1.18 3.48 -10.05
N PRO A 47 1.24 2.77 -11.18
CA PRO A 47 0.33 1.66 -11.44
C PRO A 47 0.50 0.54 -10.41
N CYS A 48 -0.62 -0.09 -10.05
CA CYS A 48 -0.64 -1.27 -9.20
C CYS A 48 -0.52 -2.56 -10.02
N VAL A 49 0.36 -3.47 -9.61
CA VAL A 49 0.50 -4.80 -10.18
C VAL A 49 0.12 -5.88 -9.16
N ARG A 50 -0.28 -7.06 -9.65
CA ARG A 50 -0.73 -8.24 -8.87
C ARG A 50 -2.01 -8.05 -8.04
N GLY A 51 -2.63 -6.88 -8.11
CA GLY A 51 -3.96 -6.61 -7.56
C GLY A 51 -4.43 -5.22 -7.97
N ARG A 52 -5.74 -5.04 -8.09
CA ARG A 52 -6.36 -3.74 -8.42
C ARG A 52 -6.98 -3.04 -7.22
N PHE A 53 -7.33 -3.80 -6.18
CA PHE A 53 -8.05 -3.31 -5.01
C PHE A 53 -7.25 -3.60 -3.76
N THR A 54 -7.31 -2.68 -2.80
CA THR A 54 -6.58 -2.75 -1.54
C THR A 54 -7.51 -2.88 -0.35
N TRP A 55 -8.80 -2.64 -0.51
CA TRP A 55 -9.82 -2.87 0.50
C TRP A 55 -11.01 -3.65 -0.05
N PHE A 56 -11.63 -4.46 0.82
CA PHE A 56 -12.77 -5.30 0.50
C PHE A 56 -13.81 -5.23 1.61
N SER A 57 -15.09 -5.07 1.25
CA SER A 57 -16.16 -5.15 2.23
C SER A 57 -16.18 -6.53 2.91
N GLY A 58 -16.71 -6.60 4.15
CA GLY A 58 -16.78 -7.86 4.90
C GLY A 58 -17.49 -8.99 4.15
N ASN A 59 -18.54 -8.65 3.37
CA ASN A 59 -19.26 -9.58 2.50
C ASN A 59 -18.65 -9.74 1.09
N ARG A 60 -17.52 -9.08 0.81
CA ARG A 60 -16.74 -9.14 -0.44
C ARG A 60 -17.49 -8.70 -1.70
N THR A 61 -18.62 -8.02 -1.57
CA THR A 61 -19.37 -7.51 -2.73
C THR A 61 -18.79 -6.20 -3.26
N VAL A 62 -18.14 -5.42 -2.41
CA VAL A 62 -17.54 -4.12 -2.77
C VAL A 62 -16.03 -4.17 -2.56
N MET A 63 -15.30 -3.57 -3.50
CA MET A 63 -13.84 -3.53 -3.50
C MET A 63 -13.38 -2.16 -3.99
N HIS A 64 -12.37 -1.60 -3.33
CA HIS A 64 -11.83 -0.27 -3.62
C HIS A 64 -10.30 -0.27 -3.50
N LYS A 65 -9.62 0.56 -4.30
CA LYS A 65 -8.24 0.98 -4.01
C LYS A 65 -8.26 2.19 -3.07
N LEU A 66 -8.05 1.96 -1.77
CA LEU A 66 -7.98 3.00 -0.73
C LEU A 66 -6.53 3.27 -0.30
N ASP A 67 -5.79 2.20 -0.07
CA ASP A 67 -4.35 2.24 0.19
C ASP A 67 -3.51 2.51 -1.07
N ARG A 68 -2.56 3.44 -0.99
CA ARG A 68 -1.60 3.74 -2.07
C ARG A 68 -0.35 4.45 -1.55
N PHE A 69 0.66 4.51 -2.40
CA PHE A 69 1.77 5.44 -2.32
C PHE A 69 1.65 6.50 -3.41
N LEU A 70 1.88 7.74 -3.03
CA LEU A 70 1.92 8.92 -3.88
C LEU A 70 3.32 9.53 -3.81
N LEU A 71 3.99 9.65 -4.95
CA LEU A 71 5.43 9.90 -5.00
C LEU A 71 5.73 11.21 -5.71
N SER A 72 6.73 11.96 -5.26
CA SER A 72 7.27 13.05 -6.08
C SER A 72 8.01 12.50 -7.30
N TYR A 73 8.02 13.25 -8.40
CA TYR A 73 8.77 12.88 -9.61
C TYR A 73 10.24 12.59 -9.30
N LYS A 74 10.87 13.40 -8.43
CA LYS A 74 12.28 13.22 -8.07
C LYS A 74 12.53 11.88 -7.39
N LEU A 75 11.67 11.45 -6.46
CA LEU A 75 11.82 10.14 -5.82
C LEU A 75 11.68 9.01 -6.84
N VAL A 76 10.69 9.09 -7.73
CA VAL A 76 10.48 8.09 -8.78
C VAL A 76 11.73 7.96 -9.66
N ASP A 77 12.33 9.09 -10.06
CA ASP A 77 13.51 9.10 -10.91
C ASP A 77 14.79 8.67 -10.18
N ASP A 78 15.06 9.21 -8.99
CA ASP A 78 16.29 8.93 -8.24
C ASP A 78 16.34 7.47 -7.75
N TRP A 79 15.18 6.93 -7.33
CA TRP A 79 15.07 5.57 -6.79
C TRP A 79 14.59 4.54 -7.81
N LYS A 80 14.28 4.95 -9.04
CA LYS A 80 13.77 4.07 -10.11
C LYS A 80 12.58 3.23 -9.62
N VAL A 81 11.67 3.88 -8.89
CA VAL A 81 10.43 3.24 -8.41
C VAL A 81 9.54 3.03 -9.62
N SER A 82 9.15 1.78 -9.89
CA SER A 82 8.47 1.45 -11.14
C SER A 82 6.98 1.18 -10.95
N VAL A 83 6.62 0.47 -9.87
CA VAL A 83 5.25 0.02 -9.62
C VAL A 83 4.95 -0.06 -8.13
N GLN A 84 3.67 -0.08 -7.81
CA GLN A 84 3.17 -0.50 -6.49
C GLN A 84 2.67 -1.94 -6.61
N ARG A 85 3.00 -2.80 -5.65
CA ARG A 85 2.48 -4.17 -5.62
C ARG A 85 1.43 -4.29 -4.53
N VAL A 86 0.29 -4.86 -4.89
CA VAL A 86 -0.74 -5.25 -3.93
C VAL A 86 -0.55 -6.72 -3.61
N TRP A 87 -0.43 -7.04 -2.32
CA TRP A 87 -0.32 -8.43 -1.88
C TRP A 87 -1.66 -9.11 -1.73
N ARG A 88 -1.62 -10.42 -1.55
CA ARG A 88 -2.81 -11.20 -1.25
C ARG A 88 -3.34 -10.79 0.11
N ARG A 89 -4.66 -10.67 0.17
CA ARG A 89 -5.39 -10.47 1.41
C ARG A 89 -5.33 -11.74 2.24
N GLU A 90 -5.05 -11.60 3.53
CA GLU A 90 -5.11 -12.68 4.50
C GLU A 90 -6.33 -12.48 5.40
N LEU A 91 -6.12 -12.01 6.63
CA LEU A 91 -7.16 -11.88 7.65
C LEU A 91 -7.81 -10.49 7.69
N ALA A 92 -7.12 -9.45 7.22
CA ALA A 92 -7.65 -8.08 7.17
C ALA A 92 -8.61 -7.88 6.00
N ASP A 93 -9.43 -6.84 6.08
CA ASP A 93 -10.20 -6.29 4.97
C ASP A 93 -9.32 -5.47 4.01
N HIS A 94 -8.17 -5.00 4.48
CA HIS A 94 -7.11 -4.39 3.68
C HIS A 94 -6.06 -5.38 3.16
N CYS A 95 -5.47 -5.08 2.00
CA CYS A 95 -4.31 -5.75 1.43
C CYS A 95 -3.06 -4.88 1.63
N PRO A 96 -1.94 -5.47 2.07
CA PRO A 96 -0.67 -4.77 2.08
C PRO A 96 -0.29 -4.24 0.69
N VAL A 97 0.25 -3.02 0.65
CA VAL A 97 0.83 -2.40 -0.54
C VAL A 97 2.30 -2.09 -0.27
N TRP A 98 3.16 -2.30 -1.26
CA TRP A 98 4.55 -1.86 -1.19
C TRP A 98 5.05 -1.33 -2.53
N LEU A 99 6.11 -0.51 -2.46
CA LEU A 99 6.82 0.00 -3.62
C LEU A 99 7.86 -0.99 -4.11
N GLU A 100 7.93 -1.17 -5.42
CA GLU A 100 9.05 -1.88 -6.04
C GLU A 100 10.06 -0.87 -6.56
N ILE A 101 11.22 -0.88 -5.90
CA ILE A 101 12.37 -0.03 -6.20
C ILE A 101 13.31 -0.84 -7.07
N GLY A 102 13.55 -0.38 -8.30
CA GLY A 102 14.47 -1.02 -9.23
C GLY A 102 15.93 -0.66 -8.95
N GLY A 103 16.85 -1.52 -9.40
CA GLY A 103 18.24 -1.11 -9.62
C GLY A 103 19.12 -0.93 -8.38
N LYS A 104 18.70 -1.41 -7.20
CA LYS A 104 19.52 -1.32 -5.99
C LYS A 104 19.51 -2.63 -5.22
N ASP A 105 20.66 -3.30 -5.21
CA ASP A 105 20.94 -4.37 -4.27
C ASP A 105 21.26 -3.73 -2.91
N TRP A 106 20.37 -3.95 -1.94
CA TRP A 106 20.52 -3.46 -0.57
C TRP A 106 21.38 -4.38 0.30
N GLY A 107 21.96 -5.43 -0.29
CA GLY A 107 22.62 -6.50 0.40
C GLY A 107 21.64 -7.54 0.96
N PRO A 108 22.12 -8.46 1.80
CA PRO A 108 21.29 -9.48 2.43
C PRO A 108 20.14 -8.86 3.23
N LYS A 109 18.94 -9.46 3.14
CA LYS A 109 17.81 -9.05 3.97
C LYS A 109 18.21 -9.10 5.45
N PRO A 110 18.07 -8.00 6.21
CA PRO A 110 18.41 -8.04 7.63
C PRO A 110 17.46 -8.99 8.35
N PHE A 111 18.00 -9.81 9.25
CA PHE A 111 17.20 -10.60 10.17
C PHE A 111 16.43 -9.65 11.09
N ARG A 112 15.11 -9.84 11.16
CA ARG A 112 14.22 -9.09 12.06
C ARG A 112 13.37 -10.09 12.83
N PHE A 113 13.24 -9.87 14.13
CA PHE A 113 12.37 -10.64 15.00
C PHE A 113 11.68 -9.69 15.98
N ASN A 114 10.53 -10.08 16.54
CA ASN A 114 9.86 -9.25 17.53
C ASN A 114 10.50 -9.45 18.91
N ASN A 115 11.06 -8.39 19.49
CA ASN A 115 11.73 -8.45 20.79
C ASN A 115 10.81 -8.94 21.92
N CYS A 116 9.49 -8.78 21.79
CA CYS A 116 8.52 -9.28 22.78
C CYS A 116 8.56 -10.81 22.96
N TRP A 117 9.02 -11.56 21.95
CA TRP A 117 9.18 -13.00 22.07
C TRP A 117 10.22 -13.38 23.13
N LEU A 118 11.24 -12.56 23.36
CA LEU A 118 12.26 -12.80 24.39
C LEU A 118 11.66 -12.79 25.81
N SER A 119 10.55 -12.07 26.00
CA SER A 119 9.84 -12.00 27.27
C SER A 119 8.90 -13.19 27.49
N HIS A 120 8.67 -14.02 26.47
CA HIS A 120 7.78 -15.18 26.59
C HIS A 120 8.54 -16.37 27.19
N GLY A 121 8.09 -16.86 28.36
CA GLY A 121 8.82 -17.88 29.13
C GLY A 121 9.12 -19.19 28.40
N ALA A 122 8.36 -19.53 27.35
CA ALA A 122 8.58 -20.72 26.53
C ALA A 122 9.48 -20.49 25.30
N PHE A 123 9.91 -19.26 25.02
CA PHE A 123 10.62 -18.94 23.77
C PHE A 123 11.96 -19.67 23.64
N GLY A 124 12.74 -19.77 24.73
CA GLY A 124 14.00 -20.52 24.71
C GLY A 124 13.81 -22.00 24.36
N ILE A 125 12.81 -22.65 24.96
CA ILE A 125 12.46 -24.06 24.71
C ILE A 125 12.03 -24.28 23.26
N PHE A 126 11.29 -23.32 22.69
CA PHE A 126 10.84 -23.40 21.30
C PHE A 126 12.03 -23.37 20.32
N ILE A 127 12.99 -22.48 20.53
CA ILE A 127 14.17 -22.35 19.65
C ILE A 127 15.09 -23.56 19.73
N GLU A 128 15.24 -24.21 20.89
CA GLU A 128 16.09 -25.39 21.03
C GLU A 128 15.55 -26.65 20.33
N ARG A 129 14.31 -26.63 19.84
CA ARG A 129 13.63 -27.78 19.22
C ARG A 129 13.50 -27.70 17.69
N GLU A 130 13.89 -26.59 17.09
CA GLU A 130 13.91 -26.34 15.63
C GLU A 130 15.35 -26.32 15.11
#